data_AF-A0A646IHM2-F1
#
_entry.id   AF-A0A646IHM2-F1
#
_cell.length_a   1.000
_cell.length_b   1.000
_cell.length_c   1.000
_cell.angle_alpha   90.00
_cell.angle_beta   90.00
_cell.angle_gamma   90.00
#
_symmetry.space_group_name_H-M   'P 1'
#
loop_
_entity.id
_entity.type
_entity.pdbx_description
1 polymer ?
#
loop_
_entity_poly.entity_id
_entity_poly.type
_entity_poly.pdbx_seq_one_letter_code
_entity_poly.pdbx_strand_id
1 'polypeptide(L)'
;MSTAGEAMAIAVAYADRFHPDLVRGAAPSADPVGADAGHGWLVRWRHRTGDGLLLPTRLDVRIEPGGTLTALWLERTTIPDPPTVHLTEIEAWEVLEGHLSLRVEDADTADASLVAERPREAPDGDEWRAHWLLLMTVGDEVIHAVVDATTGTPVGTDRFPSSGAPTAPTSPPPGAVDIGGGPPRPVVVRLGRPPLLSTVAGRTTRPRCGGVRYGTG
;
A
#
# COMPACT_ATOMS: atom_id res chain seq x y z
N MET A 1 -3.56 -11.93 -22.12
CA MET A 1 -3.90 -11.53 -20.75
C MET A 1 -2.63 -11.61 -19.96
N SER A 2 -2.19 -10.50 -19.36
CA SER A 2 -0.95 -10.47 -18.60
C SER A 2 -1.05 -11.40 -17.40
N THR A 3 -0.05 -12.25 -17.21
CA THR A 3 0.08 -13.07 -15.99
C THR A 3 0.52 -12.22 -14.80
N ALA A 4 0.42 -12.76 -13.58
CA ALA A 4 0.96 -12.11 -12.37
C ALA A 4 2.44 -11.73 -12.54
N GLY A 5 3.24 -12.64 -13.10
CA GLY A 5 4.67 -12.43 -13.31
C GLY A 5 4.99 -11.34 -14.33
N GLU A 6 4.20 -11.24 -15.41
CA GLU A 6 4.37 -10.17 -16.41
C GLU A 6 3.98 -8.81 -15.84
N ALA A 7 2.84 -8.72 -15.14
CA ALA A 7 2.43 -7.50 -14.48
C ALA A 7 3.44 -7.05 -13.41
N MET A 8 3.96 -8.01 -12.62
CA MET A 8 5.03 -7.79 -11.66
C MET A 8 6.28 -7.22 -12.34
N ALA A 9 6.75 -7.83 -13.44
CA ALA A 9 7.94 -7.38 -14.15
C ALA A 9 7.80 -5.94 -14.69
N ILE A 10 6.63 -5.61 -15.26
CA ILE A 10 6.32 -4.27 -15.76
C ILE A 10 6.33 -3.25 -14.62
N ALA A 11 5.65 -3.58 -13.52
CA ALA A 11 5.52 -2.68 -12.38
C ALA A 11 6.88 -2.48 -11.67
N VAL A 12 7.69 -3.53 -11.50
CA VAL A 12 9.05 -3.45 -10.96
C VAL A 12 9.93 -2.56 -11.84
N ALA A 13 9.94 -2.77 -13.15
CA ALA A 13 10.73 -1.95 -14.07
C ALA A 13 10.33 -0.47 -14.03
N TYR A 14 9.03 -0.17 -13.88
CA TYR A 14 8.54 1.18 -13.68
C TYR A 14 9.01 1.76 -12.33
N ALA A 15 8.80 1.03 -11.25
CA ALA A 15 9.06 1.51 -9.91
C ALA A 15 10.57 1.73 -9.64
N ASP A 16 11.43 0.84 -10.11
CA ASP A 16 12.89 1.00 -10.02
C ASP A 16 13.38 2.26 -10.76
N ARG A 17 12.74 2.59 -11.89
CA ARG A 17 13.13 3.73 -12.72
C ARG A 17 12.68 5.06 -12.13
N PHE A 18 11.46 5.13 -11.60
CA PHE A 18 10.82 6.40 -11.24
C PHE A 18 10.67 6.63 -9.73
N HIS A 19 10.67 5.56 -8.94
CA HIS A 19 10.42 5.56 -7.50
C HIS A 19 11.38 4.66 -6.72
N PRO A 20 12.71 4.69 -6.99
CA PRO A 20 13.67 3.76 -6.38
C PRO A 20 13.72 3.86 -4.85
N ASP A 21 13.36 4.99 -4.28
CA ASP A 21 13.29 5.20 -2.84
C ASP A 21 12.05 4.56 -2.19
N LEU A 22 10.95 4.44 -2.91
CA LEU A 22 9.72 3.78 -2.43
C LEU A 22 9.77 2.26 -2.52
N VAL A 23 10.69 1.69 -3.30
CA VAL A 23 10.79 0.22 -3.47
C VAL A 23 12.01 -0.39 -2.80
N ARG A 24 13.00 0.43 -2.40
CA ARG A 24 14.21 -0.04 -1.74
C ARG A 24 13.86 -0.75 -0.43
N GLY A 25 14.16 -2.04 -0.34
CA GLY A 25 13.91 -2.84 0.87
C GLY A 25 12.47 -3.35 1.03
N ALA A 26 11.57 -3.06 0.09
CA ALA A 26 10.22 -3.59 0.07
C ALA A 26 10.07 -4.64 -1.04
N ALA A 27 9.58 -5.82 -0.67
CA ALA A 27 9.24 -6.85 -1.65
C ALA A 27 7.89 -6.51 -2.32
N PRO A 28 7.78 -6.62 -3.65
CA PRO A 28 6.51 -6.41 -4.30
C PRO A 28 5.58 -7.62 -4.15
N SER A 29 4.28 -7.37 -4.03
CA SER A 29 3.21 -8.38 -4.18
C SER A 29 2.31 -8.03 -5.35
N ALA A 30 1.73 -9.03 -6.02
CA ALA A 30 0.81 -8.82 -7.12
C ALA A 30 -0.51 -9.55 -6.83
N ASP A 31 -1.59 -8.79 -6.73
CA ASP A 31 -2.91 -9.29 -6.42
C ASP A 31 -3.84 -9.12 -7.64
N PRO A 32 -4.65 -10.13 -7.97
CA PRO A 32 -5.60 -10.02 -9.08
C PRO A 32 -6.68 -8.98 -8.76
N VAL A 33 -7.12 -8.22 -9.76
CA VAL A 33 -8.24 -7.29 -9.64
C VAL A 33 -9.43 -7.83 -10.42
N GLY A 34 -10.51 -8.14 -9.70
CA GLY A 34 -11.68 -8.84 -10.25
C GLY A 34 -11.47 -10.36 -10.35
N ALA A 35 -12.53 -11.08 -10.75
CA ALA A 35 -12.46 -12.52 -10.95
C ALA A 35 -11.36 -12.86 -11.97
N ASP A 36 -10.46 -13.78 -11.60
CA ASP A 36 -9.37 -14.28 -12.44
C ASP A 36 -8.50 -13.17 -13.10
N ALA A 37 -8.28 -12.05 -12.38
CA ALA A 37 -7.57 -10.87 -12.91
C ALA A 37 -8.23 -10.24 -14.15
N GLY A 38 -9.55 -10.36 -14.30
CA GLY A 38 -10.31 -9.78 -15.42
C GLY A 38 -10.19 -8.26 -15.55
N HIS A 39 -9.78 -7.55 -14.50
CA HIS A 39 -9.46 -6.12 -14.53
C HIS A 39 -7.97 -5.81 -14.30
N GLY A 40 -7.11 -6.82 -14.46
CA GLY A 40 -5.68 -6.74 -14.35
C GLY A 40 -5.15 -7.08 -12.96
N TRP A 41 -4.03 -6.47 -12.62
CA TRP A 41 -3.24 -6.74 -11.43
C TRP A 41 -2.97 -5.45 -10.66
N LEU A 42 -2.98 -5.55 -9.34
CA LEU A 42 -2.50 -4.50 -8.45
C LEU A 42 -1.18 -4.96 -7.85
N VAL A 43 -0.10 -4.28 -8.22
CA VAL A 43 1.24 -4.54 -7.69
C VAL A 43 1.54 -3.55 -6.58
N ARG A 44 1.95 -4.03 -5.40
CA ARG A 44 2.07 -3.24 -4.19
C ARG A 44 3.47 -3.37 -3.59
N TRP A 45 4.02 -2.27 -3.11
CA TRP A 45 5.19 -2.23 -2.25
C TRP A 45 4.79 -1.66 -0.90
N ARG A 46 5.02 -2.45 0.14
CA ARG A 46 4.73 -2.12 1.52
C ARG A 46 5.99 -2.25 2.33
N HIS A 47 6.33 -1.19 3.07
CA HIS A 47 7.50 -1.19 3.93
C HIS A 47 7.15 -1.76 5.28
N ARG A 48 7.96 -2.71 5.75
CA ARG A 48 7.87 -3.25 7.10
C ARG A 48 9.23 -3.12 7.78
N THR A 49 9.21 -2.85 9.07
CA THR A 49 10.40 -2.98 9.91
C THR A 49 10.72 -4.47 10.16
N GLY A 50 11.86 -4.76 10.79
CA GLY A 50 12.27 -6.14 11.09
C GLY A 50 11.33 -6.88 12.06
N ASP A 51 10.61 -6.12 12.90
CA ASP A 51 9.57 -6.58 13.83
C ASP A 51 8.16 -6.61 13.21
N GLY A 52 8.03 -6.31 11.91
CA GLY A 52 6.78 -6.48 11.17
C GLY A 52 5.86 -5.26 11.13
N LEU A 53 6.19 -4.16 11.81
CA LEU A 53 5.44 -2.90 11.81
C LEU A 53 5.34 -2.35 10.38
N LEU A 54 4.11 -2.27 9.88
CA LEU A 54 3.80 -1.71 8.56
C LEU A 54 3.95 -0.19 8.59
N LEU A 55 4.89 0.32 7.82
CA LEU A 55 5.12 1.76 7.67
C LEU A 55 4.11 2.37 6.69
N PRO A 56 3.79 3.67 6.83
CA PRO A 56 2.85 4.39 5.97
C PRO A 56 3.35 4.55 4.53
N THR A 57 4.66 4.42 4.30
CA THR A 57 5.26 4.46 2.96
C THR A 57 4.71 3.31 2.10
N ARG A 58 4.04 3.66 0.99
CA ARG A 58 3.47 2.69 0.04
C ARG A 58 3.60 3.17 -1.39
N LEU A 59 3.70 2.20 -2.29
CA LEU A 59 3.53 2.38 -3.72
C LEU A 59 2.59 1.28 -4.22
N ASP A 60 1.50 1.64 -4.86
CA ASP A 60 0.63 0.68 -5.55
C ASP A 60 0.51 1.08 -7.03
N VAL A 61 0.65 0.10 -7.91
CA VAL A 61 0.62 0.25 -9.36
C VAL A 61 -0.45 -0.69 -9.92
N ARG A 62 -1.38 -0.16 -10.71
CA ARG A 62 -2.37 -0.99 -11.42
C ARG A 62 -1.90 -1.25 -12.84
N ILE A 63 -1.84 -2.54 -13.21
CA ILE A 63 -1.52 -3.02 -14.54
C ILE A 63 -2.76 -3.68 -15.13
N GLU A 64 -3.24 -3.20 -16.27
CA GLU A 64 -4.35 -3.81 -17.00
C GLU A 64 -3.97 -5.16 -17.63
N PRO A 65 -4.95 -5.99 -18.01
CA PRO A 65 -4.70 -7.27 -18.70
C PRO A 65 -3.85 -7.18 -19.98
N GLY A 66 -3.76 -6.00 -20.59
CA GLY A 66 -2.91 -5.71 -21.75
C GLY A 66 -1.46 -5.35 -21.42
N GLY A 67 -1.09 -5.29 -20.13
CA GLY A 67 0.25 -4.87 -19.68
C GLY A 67 0.41 -3.34 -19.53
N THR A 68 -0.67 -2.57 -19.66
CA THR A 68 -0.62 -1.11 -19.54
C THR A 68 -0.74 -0.70 -18.07
N LEU A 69 0.13 0.20 -17.61
CA LEU A 69 -0.02 0.86 -16.31
C LEU A 69 -1.16 1.89 -16.41
N THR A 70 -2.18 1.77 -15.56
CA THR A 70 -3.37 2.64 -15.62
C THR A 70 -3.69 3.40 -14.35
N ALA A 71 -3.10 3.03 -13.22
CA ALA A 71 -3.21 3.81 -12.00
C ALA A 71 -1.97 3.68 -11.13
N LEU A 72 -1.75 4.71 -10.32
CA LEU A 72 -0.63 4.86 -9.42
C LEU A 72 -1.12 5.49 -8.12
N TRP A 73 -0.84 4.84 -6.99
CA TRP A 73 -0.99 5.44 -5.67
C TRP A 73 0.36 5.45 -4.98
N LEU A 74 0.75 6.61 -4.47
CA LEU A 74 2.03 6.80 -3.78
C LEU A 74 1.80 7.54 -2.48
N GLU A 75 2.48 7.08 -1.42
CA GLU A 75 2.57 7.74 -0.12
C GLU A 75 4.03 7.76 0.27
N ARG A 76 4.59 8.96 0.44
CA ARG A 76 6.02 9.19 0.71
C ARG A 76 6.18 9.73 2.12
N THR A 77 6.00 8.84 3.09
CA THR A 77 6.00 9.24 4.50
C THR A 77 7.07 8.48 5.25
N THR A 78 8.19 9.17 5.49
CA THR A 78 9.32 8.63 6.24
C THR A 78 9.08 8.79 7.74
N ILE A 79 9.27 7.70 8.48
CA ILE A 79 9.31 7.71 9.94
C ILE A 79 10.79 7.57 10.33
N PRO A 80 11.47 8.63 10.77
CA PRO A 80 12.89 8.55 11.12
C PRO A 80 13.12 7.61 12.30
N ASP A 81 12.23 7.66 13.30
CA ASP A 81 12.26 6.83 14.49
C ASP A 81 10.92 6.08 14.60
N PRO A 82 10.85 4.81 14.19
CA PRO A 82 9.61 4.04 14.28
C PRO A 82 9.17 3.87 15.74
N PRO A 83 7.85 3.90 16.01
CA PRO A 83 7.33 3.72 17.36
C PRO A 83 7.76 2.39 17.95
N THR A 84 8.01 2.38 19.26
CA THR A 84 8.31 1.14 19.99
C THR A 84 7.04 0.31 20.20
N VAL A 85 7.14 -0.96 19.87
CA VAL A 85 6.08 -1.96 20.04
C VAL A 85 6.36 -2.73 21.33
N HIS A 86 5.38 -2.75 22.23
CA HIS A 86 5.47 -3.46 23.51
C HIS A 86 4.57 -4.69 23.58
N LEU A 87 3.54 -4.75 22.72
CA LEU A 87 2.63 -5.88 22.63
C LEU A 87 2.92 -6.76 21.42
N THR A 88 2.96 -8.06 21.65
CA THR A 88 2.83 -9.09 20.63
C THR A 88 1.40 -9.18 20.11
N GLU A 89 1.22 -9.87 18.98
CA GLU A 89 -0.10 -10.15 18.41
C GLU A 89 -1.02 -10.89 19.40
N ILE A 90 -0.47 -11.89 20.11
CA ILE A 90 -1.21 -12.69 21.09
C ILE A 90 -1.72 -11.81 22.22
N GLU A 91 -0.86 -10.97 22.80
CA GLU A 91 -1.25 -10.05 23.88
C GLU A 91 -2.28 -9.01 23.40
N ALA A 92 -2.21 -8.57 22.14
CA ALA A 92 -3.21 -7.66 21.58
C ALA A 92 -4.58 -8.34 21.46
N TRP A 93 -4.63 -9.62 21.07
CA TRP A 93 -5.88 -10.39 21.09
C TRP A 93 -6.40 -10.57 22.51
N GLU A 94 -5.56 -10.94 23.48
CA GLU A 94 -5.97 -11.08 24.90
C GLU A 94 -6.57 -9.78 25.46
N VAL A 95 -5.99 -8.62 25.12
CA VAL A 95 -6.55 -7.31 25.47
C VAL A 95 -7.96 -7.15 24.87
N LEU A 96 -8.15 -7.50 23.60
CA LEU A 96 -9.45 -7.39 22.94
C LEU A 96 -10.48 -8.35 23.52
N GLU A 97 -10.10 -9.60 23.80
CA GLU A 97 -10.96 -10.60 24.42
C GLU A 97 -11.47 -10.13 25.78
N GLY A 98 -10.58 -9.60 26.61
CA GLY A 98 -10.93 -9.01 27.90
C GLY A 98 -11.85 -7.79 27.75
N HIS A 99 -11.66 -6.98 26.69
CA HIS A 99 -12.47 -5.80 26.43
C HIS A 99 -13.89 -6.14 25.95
N LEU A 100 -14.04 -7.14 25.08
CA LEU A 100 -15.31 -7.49 24.45
C LEU A 100 -16.05 -8.65 25.11
N SER A 101 -15.40 -9.35 26.06
CA SER A 101 -15.92 -10.60 26.63
C SER A 101 -16.21 -11.65 25.54
N LEU A 102 -15.35 -11.71 24.53
CA LEU A 102 -15.38 -12.66 23.41
C LEU A 102 -14.03 -13.41 23.38
N ARG A 103 -13.98 -14.54 22.68
CA ARG A 103 -12.73 -15.28 22.47
C ARG A 103 -12.42 -15.36 20.98
N VAL A 104 -11.15 -15.17 20.62
CA VAL A 104 -10.69 -15.24 19.22
C VAL A 104 -10.85 -16.65 18.65
N GLU A 105 -10.82 -17.67 19.52
CA GLU A 105 -11.06 -19.08 19.16
C GLU A 105 -12.50 -19.36 18.70
N ASP A 106 -13.45 -18.47 19.03
CA ASP A 106 -14.84 -18.55 18.59
C ASP A 106 -15.06 -17.85 17.23
N ALA A 107 -14.04 -17.20 16.68
CA ALA A 107 -14.14 -16.49 15.40
C ALA A 107 -13.99 -17.44 14.21
N ASP A 108 -14.83 -17.23 13.19
CA ASP A 108 -14.73 -17.91 11.90
C ASP A 108 -13.43 -17.55 11.17
N THR A 109 -13.01 -16.29 11.32
CA THR A 109 -11.76 -15.76 10.80
C THR A 109 -11.18 -14.74 11.78
N ALA A 110 -9.86 -14.72 11.94
CA ALA A 110 -9.15 -13.68 12.67
C ALA A 110 -7.89 -13.29 11.88
N ASP A 111 -7.62 -11.99 11.79
CA ASP A 111 -6.44 -11.42 11.16
C ASP A 111 -5.93 -10.22 11.97
N ALA A 112 -4.62 -10.05 12.00
CA ALA A 112 -3.96 -9.00 12.75
C ALA A 112 -2.90 -8.32 11.91
N SER A 113 -2.83 -6.99 12.02
CA SER A 113 -1.83 -6.19 11.32
C SER A 113 -1.29 -5.11 12.24
N LEU A 114 0.02 -5.15 12.47
CA LEU A 114 0.75 -4.11 13.17
C LEU A 114 1.07 -2.96 12.21
N VAL A 115 0.58 -1.75 12.50
CA VAL A 115 0.69 -0.59 11.62
C VAL A 115 1.22 0.64 12.37
N ALA A 116 1.98 1.48 11.66
CA ALA A 116 2.34 2.80 12.13
C ALA A 116 1.30 3.82 11.65
N GLU A 117 0.64 4.48 12.59
CA GLU A 117 -0.40 5.47 12.33
C GLU A 117 -0.07 6.79 13.02
N ARG A 118 -0.46 7.90 12.41
CA ARG A 118 -0.45 9.21 13.05
C ARG A 118 -1.87 9.58 13.45
N PRO A 119 -2.14 9.91 14.73
CA PRO A 119 -3.46 10.34 15.17
C PRO A 119 -3.97 11.51 14.31
N ARG A 120 -5.24 11.50 13.92
CA ARG A 120 -5.79 12.53 13.02
C ARG A 120 -5.86 13.92 13.66
N GLU A 121 -5.99 13.96 14.98
CA GLU A 121 -6.13 15.19 15.79
C GLU A 121 -4.80 15.71 16.34
N ALA A 122 -3.71 14.99 16.08
CA ALA A 122 -2.36 15.35 16.48
C ALA A 122 -1.96 16.70 15.85
N PRO A 123 -1.50 17.68 16.66
CA PRO A 123 -0.81 18.85 16.15
C PRO A 123 0.37 18.44 15.26
N ASP A 124 0.84 19.38 14.42
CA ASP A 124 2.10 19.19 13.72
C ASP A 124 3.23 18.94 14.73
N GLY A 125 3.74 17.69 14.73
CA GLY A 125 4.80 17.23 15.63
C GLY A 125 4.45 16.06 16.55
N ASP A 126 3.19 15.60 16.60
CA ASP A 126 2.84 14.43 17.41
C ASP A 126 3.34 13.12 16.76
N GLU A 127 3.87 12.24 17.61
CA GLU A 127 4.62 11.04 17.24
C GLU A 127 3.76 9.99 16.51
N TRP A 128 4.41 9.28 15.57
CA TRP A 128 3.88 8.05 15.03
C TRP A 128 3.61 7.06 16.15
N ARG A 129 2.46 6.38 16.13
CA ARG A 129 2.10 5.33 17.09
C ARG A 129 1.99 3.99 16.38
N ALA A 130 2.36 2.93 17.11
CA ALA A 130 2.15 1.57 16.65
C ALA A 130 0.78 1.08 17.13
N HIS A 131 -0.04 0.60 16.21
CA HIS A 131 -1.36 0.04 16.51
C HIS A 131 -1.46 -1.39 15.97
N TRP A 132 -2.07 -2.27 16.75
CA TRP A 132 -2.60 -3.53 16.25
C TRP A 132 -4.00 -3.28 15.68
N LEU A 133 -4.15 -3.48 14.37
CA LEU A 133 -5.45 -3.59 13.72
C LEU A 133 -5.88 -5.05 13.77
N LEU A 134 -6.94 -5.31 14.51
CA LEU A 134 -7.48 -6.64 14.74
C LEU A 134 -8.81 -6.75 13.99
N LEU A 135 -8.94 -7.77 13.15
CA LEU A 135 -10.15 -8.04 12.40
C LEU A 135 -10.60 -9.46 12.72
N MET A 136 -11.82 -9.63 13.20
CA MET A 136 -12.41 -10.96 13.38
C MET A 136 -13.85 -11.02 12.87
N THR A 137 -14.26 -12.21 12.44
CA THR A 137 -15.65 -12.48 12.05
C THR A 137 -16.22 -13.49 13.04
N VAL A 138 -17.36 -13.17 13.64
CA VAL A 138 -18.08 -14.06 14.56
C VAL A 138 -19.51 -14.17 14.05
N GLY A 139 -19.85 -15.28 13.39
CA GLY A 139 -21.16 -15.46 12.78
C GLY A 139 -21.40 -14.46 11.64
N ASP A 140 -22.43 -13.60 11.79
CA ASP A 140 -22.76 -12.57 10.81
C ASP A 140 -22.22 -11.18 11.16
N GLU A 141 -21.28 -11.08 12.11
CA GLU A 141 -20.67 -9.83 12.56
C GLU A 141 -19.17 -9.82 12.24
N VAL A 142 -18.71 -8.73 11.63
CA VAL A 142 -17.29 -8.39 11.46
C VAL A 142 -16.93 -7.34 12.50
N ILE A 143 -15.93 -7.63 13.31
CA ILE A 143 -15.42 -6.78 14.36
C ILE A 143 -14.06 -6.26 13.92
N HIS A 144 -13.92 -4.94 13.83
CA HIS A 144 -12.66 -4.26 13.59
C HIS A 144 -12.26 -3.50 14.85
N ALA A 145 -11.14 -3.86 15.45
CA ALA A 145 -10.64 -3.24 16.66
C ALA A 145 -9.23 -2.71 16.49
N VAL A 146 -8.92 -1.66 17.24
CA VAL A 146 -7.60 -1.03 17.26
C VAL A 146 -7.09 -1.06 18.68
N VAL A 147 -5.92 -1.64 18.89
CA VAL A 147 -5.22 -1.66 20.18
C VAL A 147 -3.90 -0.90 20.04
N ASP A 148 -3.65 0.05 20.94
CA ASP A 148 -2.36 0.74 21.00
C ASP A 148 -1.27 -0.27 21.39
N ALA A 149 -0.33 -0.53 20.48
CA ALA A 149 0.68 -1.57 20.63
C ALA A 149 1.80 -1.18 21.61
N THR A 150 1.81 0.07 22.08
CA THR A 150 2.74 0.57 23.10
C THR A 150 2.10 0.50 24.49
N THR A 151 0.82 0.83 24.62
CA THR A 151 0.14 0.91 25.94
C THR A 151 -0.79 -0.26 26.26
N GLY A 152 -1.21 -1.03 25.25
CA GLY A 152 -2.23 -2.07 25.39
C GLY A 152 -3.63 -1.57 25.66
N THR A 153 -3.91 -0.31 25.32
CA THR A 153 -5.24 0.27 25.47
C THR A 153 -6.04 0.09 24.18
N PRO A 154 -7.28 -0.44 24.23
CA PRO A 154 -8.20 -0.38 23.09
C PRO A 154 -8.50 1.07 22.72
N VAL A 155 -8.22 1.45 21.47
CA VAL A 155 -8.41 2.81 20.94
C VAL A 155 -9.76 2.93 20.24
N GLY A 156 -10.22 1.86 19.58
CA GLY A 156 -11.48 1.84 18.86
C GLY A 156 -11.98 0.42 18.63
N THR A 157 -13.30 0.27 18.52
CA THR A 157 -13.93 -0.97 18.10
C THR A 157 -15.18 -0.65 17.31
N ASP A 158 -15.20 -1.12 16.07
CA ASP A 158 -16.33 -1.02 15.16
C ASP A 158 -16.88 -2.41 14.86
N ARG A 159 -18.19 -2.46 14.61
CA ARG A 159 -18.94 -3.69 14.36
C ARG A 159 -19.79 -3.50 13.13
N PHE A 160 -19.71 -4.45 12.21
CA PHE A 160 -20.40 -4.40 10.93
C PHE A 160 -21.09 -5.74 10.66
N PRO A 161 -22.25 -5.75 9.98
CA PRO A 161 -22.80 -7.00 9.47
C PRO A 161 -21.88 -7.55 8.35
N SER A 162 -21.56 -8.83 8.40
CA SER A 162 -20.72 -9.52 7.41
C SER A 162 -21.36 -9.57 6.02
N SER A 163 -22.70 -9.48 5.97
CA SER A 163 -23.49 -9.37 4.73
C SER A 163 -23.51 -7.96 4.12
N GLY A 164 -22.79 -7.00 4.73
CA GLY A 164 -22.66 -5.62 4.28
C GLY A 164 -21.65 -5.39 3.14
N ALA A 165 -21.61 -6.26 2.13
CA ALA A 165 -21.14 -5.77 0.83
C ALA A 165 -22.15 -4.71 0.38
N PRO A 166 -21.74 -3.50 -0.06
CA PRO A 166 -22.67 -2.59 -0.70
C PRO A 166 -23.26 -3.32 -1.90
N THR A 167 -24.50 -3.76 -1.78
CA THR A 167 -25.28 -4.21 -2.93
C THR A 167 -25.30 -3.01 -3.86
N ALA A 168 -24.66 -3.15 -5.01
CA ALA A 168 -24.84 -2.22 -6.11
C ALA A 168 -26.35 -1.98 -6.24
N PRO A 169 -26.81 -0.72 -6.39
CA PRO A 169 -28.23 -0.46 -6.50
C PRO A 169 -28.78 -1.36 -7.61
N THR A 170 -29.68 -2.26 -7.22
CA THR A 170 -30.43 -3.12 -8.11
C THR A 170 -30.89 -2.26 -9.28
N SER A 171 -30.43 -2.59 -10.50
CA SER A 171 -30.85 -1.90 -11.71
C SER A 171 -32.36 -1.67 -11.69
N PRO A 172 -32.84 -0.45 -11.99
CA PRO A 172 -34.27 -0.24 -12.15
C PRO A 172 -34.80 -1.16 -13.27
N PRO A 173 -36.07 -1.61 -13.17
CA PRO A 173 -36.67 -2.45 -14.21
C PRO A 173 -36.62 -1.76 -15.58
N PRO A 174 -36.57 -2.52 -16.69
CA PRO A 174 -36.42 -1.97 -18.02
C PRO A 174 -37.69 -1.19 -18.41
N GLY A 175 -37.60 0.13 -18.36
CA GLY A 175 -38.61 1.02 -18.93
C GLY A 175 -38.60 2.40 -18.30
N ALA A 176 -38.46 3.42 -19.15
CA ALA A 176 -38.53 4.87 -18.87
C ALA A 176 -37.17 5.48 -18.40
N VAL A 177 -36.58 6.52 -18.98
CA VAL A 177 -36.95 7.50 -20.01
C VAL A 177 -35.64 8.05 -20.62
N ASP A 178 -35.66 8.30 -21.92
CA ASP A 178 -34.62 9.01 -22.68
C ASP A 178 -34.52 10.48 -22.21
N ILE A 179 -33.38 10.88 -21.64
CA ILE A 179 -33.02 12.30 -21.48
C ILE A 179 -31.61 12.49 -22.04
N GLY A 180 -31.57 13.17 -23.18
CA GLY A 180 -30.37 13.42 -23.96
C GLY A 180 -29.22 14.02 -23.15
N GLY A 181 -28.06 13.38 -23.28
CA GLY A 181 -26.75 13.90 -22.90
C GLY A 181 -25.73 13.32 -23.87
N GLY A 182 -25.21 14.14 -24.78
CA GLY A 182 -24.29 13.71 -25.83
C GLY A 182 -23.01 13.04 -25.29
N PRO A 183 -22.30 12.29 -26.14
CA PRO A 183 -21.18 11.46 -25.71
C PRO A 183 -20.06 12.31 -25.09
N PRO A 184 -19.43 11.87 -23.99
CA PRO A 184 -18.23 12.52 -23.48
C PRO A 184 -17.12 12.42 -24.52
N ARG A 185 -16.51 13.56 -24.87
CA ARG A 185 -15.36 13.61 -25.78
C ARG A 185 -14.13 13.01 -25.07
N PRO A 186 -13.34 12.15 -25.74
CA PRO A 186 -12.09 11.67 -25.17
C PRO A 186 -11.08 12.81 -25.02
N VAL A 187 -10.55 13.00 -23.81
CA VAL A 187 -9.38 13.85 -23.57
C VAL A 187 -8.14 13.05 -23.99
N VAL A 188 -7.64 13.35 -25.18
CA VAL A 188 -6.37 12.82 -25.68
C VAL A 188 -5.23 13.62 -25.04
N VAL A 189 -4.53 13.04 -24.07
CA VAL A 189 -3.26 13.58 -23.58
C VAL A 189 -2.17 13.25 -24.60
N ARG A 190 -1.81 14.23 -25.44
CA ARG A 190 -0.62 14.14 -26.30
C ARG A 190 0.63 14.28 -25.43
N LEU A 191 1.41 13.21 -25.30
CA LEU A 191 2.78 13.28 -24.79
C LEU A 191 3.61 14.12 -25.77
N GLY A 192 4.05 15.29 -25.32
CA GLY A 192 4.95 16.17 -26.07
C GLY A 192 6.29 15.49 -26.34
N ARG A 193 6.79 15.64 -27.57
CA ARG A 193 8.14 15.22 -27.97
C ARG A 193 9.19 15.78 -27.00
N PRO A 194 10.20 14.99 -26.60
CA PRO A 194 11.33 15.53 -25.86
C PRO A 194 12.13 16.50 -26.76
N PRO A 195 12.68 17.60 -26.21
CA PRO A 195 13.54 18.49 -26.97
C PRO A 195 14.86 17.79 -27.31
N LEU A 196 15.30 17.96 -28.56
CA LEU A 196 16.62 17.57 -29.03
C LEU A 196 17.67 18.41 -28.29
N LEU A 197 18.48 17.77 -27.44
CA LEU A 197 19.68 18.40 -26.89
C LEU A 197 20.75 18.49 -27.98
N SER A 198 21.10 19.71 -28.34
CA SER A 198 22.29 20.04 -29.12
C SER A 198 23.55 19.62 -28.36
N THR A 199 24.31 18.68 -28.92
CA THR A 199 25.66 18.37 -28.46
C THR A 199 26.61 19.46 -28.97
N VAL A 200 26.95 20.40 -28.09
CA VAL A 200 28.10 21.30 -28.29
C VAL A 200 29.39 20.52 -27.98
N ALA A 201 30.32 20.59 -28.92
CA ALA A 201 31.66 20.03 -28.83
C ALA A 201 32.50 20.76 -27.76
N GLY A 202 33.24 19.98 -26.96
CA GLY A 202 34.26 20.49 -26.05
C GLY A 202 35.26 19.40 -25.66
N ARG A 203 36.41 19.38 -26.35
CA ARG A 203 37.67 18.78 -25.88
C ARG A 203 37.99 19.41 -24.50
N THR A 204 38.65 18.77 -23.54
CA THR A 204 40.08 18.46 -23.57
C THR A 204 40.48 17.58 -22.37
N THR A 205 41.50 16.80 -22.64
CA THR A 205 42.27 15.77 -21.91
C THR A 205 42.95 16.22 -20.60
N ARG A 206 42.91 15.32 -19.58
CA ARG A 206 43.88 14.96 -18.49
C ARG A 206 44.58 16.04 -17.64
N PRO A 207 44.78 15.75 -16.33
CA PRO A 207 46.07 15.20 -15.83
C PRO A 207 45.85 14.04 -14.84
N ARG A 208 46.56 12.90 -14.90
CA ARG A 208 47.94 12.53 -14.45
C ARG A 208 48.22 12.63 -12.93
N CYS A 209 48.51 11.45 -12.37
CA CYS A 209 49.46 11.10 -11.30
C CYS A 209 49.08 11.33 -9.82
N GLY A 210 48.94 10.21 -9.10
CA GLY A 210 49.12 10.10 -7.65
C GLY A 210 49.41 8.65 -7.30
N GLY A 211 50.68 8.32 -7.08
CA GLY A 211 51.13 6.96 -6.75
C GLY A 211 50.93 6.64 -5.27
N VAL A 212 50.73 5.35 -4.97
CA VAL A 212 50.75 4.81 -3.60
C VAL A 212 51.72 3.63 -3.58
N ARG A 213 52.72 3.72 -2.71
CA ARG A 213 53.67 2.64 -2.39
C ARG A 213 53.06 1.78 -1.29
N TYR A 214 53.16 0.46 -1.43
CA TYR A 214 52.93 -0.48 -0.33
C TYR A 214 54.26 -0.71 0.40
N GLY A 215 54.28 -0.41 1.70
CA GLY A 215 55.31 -0.83 2.63
C GLY A 215 54.82 -2.06 3.39
N THR A 216 55.68 -3.07 3.45
CA THR A 216 55.55 -4.35 4.14
C THR A 216 55.49 -4.20 5.66
N GLY A 217 54.64 -5.00 6.29
CA GLY A 217 54.67 -5.41 7.69
C GLY A 217 54.12 -6.83 7.76
#